data_AF-A0A1Y1Z212-F1
#
_entry.id   AF-A0A1Y1Z212-F1
#
_cell.length_a   1.000
_cell.length_b   1.000
_cell.length_c   1.000
_cell.angle_alpha   90.00
_cell.angle_beta   90.00
_cell.angle_gamma   90.00
#
_symmetry.space_group_name_H-M   'P 1'
#
loop_
_entity.id
_entity.type
_entity.pdbx_description
1 polymer ?
#
loop_
_entity_poly.entity_id
_entity_poly.type
_entity_poly.pdbx_seq_one_letter_code
_entity_poly.pdbx_strand_id
1 'polypeptide(L)'
;MSRRHSAYLPTHRSVLSAVVSFVEYRGLRFLILDCPTDSNLHLYLREFHNFNVTHVVRVCEPTYRTQTLTSAAIKVHDWPFPDGGIPAPSLIKNWLDLVKSCSTPSGDEDGPETIAIHCVAGLGRAPVLVAIALIEHGMDALSAVEYIRRKRHGAFNNHQIEYLDSYKKGKTQGFRISFNKMFKFHKKIEVG
;
A
#
# COMPACT_ATOMS: atom_id res chain seq x y z
N MET A 1 3.49 34.91 1.54
CA MET A 1 3.56 34.28 0.20
C MET A 1 2.96 32.89 0.29
N SER A 2 1.73 32.73 -0.21
CA SER A 2 0.92 31.53 -0.08
C SER A 2 1.42 30.43 -1.03
N ARG A 3 1.92 29.31 -0.48
CA ARG A 3 2.26 28.12 -1.27
C ARG A 3 0.96 27.41 -1.63
N ARG A 4 0.57 27.53 -2.90
CA ARG A 4 -0.51 26.74 -3.49
C ARG A 4 -0.13 25.26 -3.41
N HIS A 5 -0.80 24.50 -2.55
CA HIS A 5 -0.88 23.06 -2.69
C HIS A 5 -1.61 22.79 -4.01
N SER A 6 -0.85 22.41 -5.05
CA SER A 6 -1.44 21.96 -6.31
C SER A 6 -2.06 20.59 -6.03
N ALA A 7 -3.37 20.55 -5.83
CA ALA A 7 -4.13 19.32 -5.88
C ALA A 7 -3.97 18.79 -7.30
N TYR A 8 -3.14 17.75 -7.47
CA TYR A 8 -2.94 17.09 -8.74
C TYR A 8 -4.25 16.38 -9.12
N LEU A 9 -5.09 17.07 -9.88
CA LEU A 9 -6.28 16.48 -10.48
C LEU A 9 -5.85 15.87 -11.82
N PRO A 10 -5.88 14.53 -12.00
CA PRO A 10 -5.54 13.92 -13.27
C PRO A 10 -6.50 14.41 -14.35
N THR A 11 -5.97 15.08 -15.38
CA THR A 11 -6.74 15.66 -16.49
C THR A 11 -7.27 14.62 -17.48
N HIS A 12 -7.02 13.33 -17.25
CA HIS A 12 -7.56 12.22 -18.02
C HIS A 12 -7.99 11.11 -17.06
N ARG A 13 -9.24 10.63 -17.17
CA ARG A 13 -9.68 9.46 -16.41
C ARG A 13 -8.79 8.28 -16.82
N SER A 14 -8.06 7.72 -15.88
CA SER A 14 -7.21 6.56 -16.16
C SER A 14 -8.06 5.42 -16.71
N VAL A 15 -7.60 4.78 -17.78
CA VAL A 15 -8.20 3.54 -18.29
C VAL A 15 -8.15 2.41 -17.26
N LEU A 16 -7.26 2.53 -16.27
CA LEU A 16 -7.11 1.57 -15.19
C LEU A 16 -7.92 1.95 -13.93
N SER A 17 -8.75 3.00 -13.98
CA SER A 17 -9.50 3.49 -12.80
C SER A 17 -10.44 2.47 -12.16
N ALA A 18 -10.85 1.43 -12.88
CA ALA A 18 -11.66 0.31 -12.35
C ALA A 18 -10.80 -0.80 -11.72
N VAL A 19 -9.55 -0.96 -12.17
CA VAL A 19 -8.67 -2.08 -11.81
C VAL A 19 -7.57 -1.69 -10.83
N VAL A 20 -7.56 -0.42 -10.41
CA VAL A 20 -6.60 0.18 -9.50
C VAL A 20 -7.33 0.86 -8.36
N SER A 21 -6.96 0.53 -7.12
CA SER A 21 -7.52 1.12 -5.91
C SER A 21 -6.39 1.67 -5.04
N PHE A 22 -6.33 2.99 -4.91
CA PHE A 22 -5.37 3.67 -4.04
C PHE A 22 -5.86 3.72 -2.59
N VAL A 23 -5.00 3.27 -1.66
CA VAL A 23 -5.25 3.24 -0.23
C VAL A 23 -4.12 3.99 0.47
N GLU A 24 -4.48 5.04 1.21
CA GLU A 24 -3.54 5.85 1.99
C GLU A 24 -3.97 5.92 3.45
N TYR A 25 -3.02 5.79 4.37
CA TYR A 25 -3.28 5.93 5.80
C TYR A 25 -2.00 6.28 6.56
N ARG A 26 -1.99 7.42 7.25
CA ARG A 26 -0.87 7.86 8.12
C ARG A 26 0.51 7.80 7.43
N GLY A 27 0.57 8.18 6.16
CA GLY A 27 1.80 8.18 5.36
C GLY A 27 2.11 6.84 4.68
N LEU A 28 1.39 5.76 4.99
CA LEU A 28 1.43 4.53 4.19
C LEU A 28 0.66 4.74 2.90
N ARG A 29 1.23 4.30 1.77
CA ARG A 29 0.61 4.40 0.45
C ARG A 29 0.65 3.05 -0.25
N PHE A 30 -0.53 2.58 -0.65
CA PHE A 30 -0.71 1.30 -1.33
C PHE A 30 -1.51 1.45 -2.61
N LEU A 31 -1.18 0.65 -3.61
CA LEU A 31 -1.93 0.53 -4.84
C LEU A 31 -2.37 -0.92 -5.02
N ILE A 32 -3.65 -1.21 -4.79
CA ILE A 32 -4.21 -2.56 -4.99
C ILE A 32 -4.65 -2.69 -6.45
N LEU A 33 -4.20 -3.74 -7.13
CA LEU A 33 -4.35 -3.89 -8.58
C LEU A 33 -4.97 -5.24 -8.97
N ASP A 34 -5.57 -5.27 -10.16
CA ASP A 34 -5.68 -6.51 -10.95
C ASP A 34 -4.32 -6.92 -11.52
N CYS A 35 -4.18 -8.21 -11.76
CA CYS A 35 -2.98 -8.81 -12.33
C CYS A 35 -2.75 -8.29 -13.76
N PRO A 36 -1.60 -7.64 -14.03
CA PRO A 36 -1.26 -7.28 -15.37
C PRO A 36 -0.85 -8.51 -16.20
N THR A 37 -0.78 -8.30 -17.50
CA THR A 37 -0.20 -9.23 -18.48
C THR A 37 0.99 -8.54 -19.14
N ASP A 38 1.90 -9.29 -19.76
CA ASP A 38 3.02 -8.70 -20.50
C ASP A 38 2.54 -7.67 -21.55
N SER A 39 1.38 -7.91 -22.18
CA SER A 39 0.81 -7.02 -23.20
C SER A 39 0.26 -5.69 -22.66
N ASN A 40 -0.21 -5.65 -21.41
CA ASN A 40 -0.84 -4.44 -20.84
C ASN A 40 -0.02 -3.75 -19.73
N LEU A 41 1.12 -4.33 -19.34
CA LEU A 41 1.98 -3.83 -18.26
C LEU A 41 2.42 -2.37 -18.45
N HIS A 42 2.58 -1.94 -19.70
CA HIS A 42 2.91 -0.54 -20.04
C HIS A 42 1.86 0.47 -19.57
N LEU A 43 0.59 0.08 -19.50
CA LEU A 43 -0.49 0.93 -18.95
C LEU A 43 -0.33 1.10 -17.44
N TYR A 44 0.09 0.03 -16.74
CA TYR A 44 0.34 0.05 -15.31
C TYR A 44 1.57 0.88 -14.97
N LEU A 45 2.64 0.82 -15.77
CA LEU A 45 3.83 1.65 -15.57
C LEU A 45 3.51 3.16 -15.53
N ARG A 46 2.56 3.61 -16.36
CA ARG A 46 2.11 5.01 -16.33
C ARG A 46 1.47 5.37 -14.99
N GLU A 47 0.59 4.50 -14.47
CA GLU A 47 0.00 4.71 -13.15
C GLU A 47 1.05 4.61 -12.04
N PHE A 48 1.99 3.67 -12.15
CA PHE A 48 3.06 3.47 -11.18
C PHE A 48 3.92 4.72 -11.04
N HIS A 49 4.28 5.34 -12.16
CA HIS A 49 4.94 6.64 -12.15
C HIS A 49 4.09 7.71 -11.44
N ASN A 50 2.80 7.83 -11.78
CA ASN A 50 1.91 8.84 -11.18
C ASN A 50 1.74 8.69 -9.66
N PHE A 51 1.77 7.46 -9.15
CA PHE A 51 1.64 7.18 -7.72
C PHE A 51 2.99 7.07 -7.00
N ASN A 52 4.12 7.25 -7.67
CA ASN A 52 5.46 6.98 -7.12
C ASN A 52 5.57 5.55 -6.57
N VAL A 53 5.20 4.57 -7.38
CA VAL A 53 5.35 3.15 -7.05
C VAL A 53 6.81 2.74 -7.21
N THR A 54 7.43 2.32 -6.12
CA THR A 54 8.83 1.85 -6.08
C THR A 54 8.91 0.33 -5.91
N HIS A 55 7.83 -0.29 -5.44
CA HIS A 55 7.75 -1.71 -5.13
C HIS A 55 6.45 -2.33 -5.70
N VAL A 56 6.56 -3.53 -6.29
CA VAL A 56 5.42 -4.37 -6.70
C VAL A 56 5.48 -5.70 -5.97
N VAL A 57 4.42 -6.04 -5.24
CA VAL A 57 4.26 -7.32 -4.54
C VAL A 57 3.24 -8.19 -5.26
N ARG A 58 3.68 -9.38 -5.67
CA ARG A 58 2.83 -10.41 -6.30
C ARG A 58 2.52 -11.47 -5.25
N VAL A 59 1.24 -11.58 -4.88
CA VAL A 59 0.78 -12.55 -3.87
C VAL A 59 0.09 -13.77 -4.49
N CYS A 60 0.22 -13.93 -5.80
CA CYS A 60 -0.17 -15.11 -6.55
C CYS A 60 1.00 -15.61 -7.39
N GLU A 61 0.79 -16.75 -8.04
CA GLU A 61 1.69 -17.33 -9.01
C GLU A 61 2.04 -16.28 -10.09
N PRO A 62 3.34 -16.10 -10.41
CA PRO A 62 3.77 -15.17 -11.46
C PRO A 62 3.21 -15.52 -12.85
N THR A 63 2.64 -14.53 -13.54
CA THR A 63 2.04 -14.69 -14.89
C THR A 63 2.65 -13.77 -15.95
N TYR A 64 3.51 -12.83 -15.57
CA TYR A 64 4.17 -11.87 -16.45
C TYR A 64 5.62 -11.65 -16.02
N ARG A 65 6.43 -11.14 -16.93
CA ARG A 65 7.87 -10.94 -16.72
C ARG A 65 8.15 -9.68 -15.92
N THR A 66 9.14 -9.75 -15.05
CA THR A 66 9.52 -8.62 -14.19
C THR A 66 10.47 -7.64 -14.87
N GLN A 67 11.07 -7.99 -16.01
CA GLN A 67 12.10 -7.18 -16.68
C GLN A 67 11.62 -5.73 -16.92
N THR A 68 10.42 -5.57 -17.47
CA THR A 68 9.81 -4.27 -17.74
C THR A 68 9.64 -3.41 -16.47
N LEU A 69 9.33 -4.03 -15.32
CA LEU A 69 9.26 -3.34 -14.02
C LEU A 69 10.65 -2.99 -13.51
N THR A 70 11.58 -3.94 -13.55
CA THR A 70 12.96 -3.71 -13.05
C THR A 70 13.71 -2.67 -13.87
N SER A 71 13.48 -2.60 -15.18
CA SER A 71 14.03 -1.56 -16.06
C SER A 71 13.48 -0.16 -15.73
N ALA A 72 12.30 -0.09 -15.12
CA ALA A 72 11.71 1.14 -14.59
C ALA A 72 12.10 1.38 -13.11
N ALA A 73 13.16 0.74 -12.62
CA ALA A 73 13.64 0.82 -11.23
C ALA A 73 12.63 0.36 -10.15
N ILE A 74 11.63 -0.43 -10.53
CA ILE A 74 10.65 -1.00 -9.59
C ILE A 74 11.14 -2.35 -9.08
N LYS A 75 11.19 -2.50 -7.75
CA LYS A 75 11.55 -3.76 -7.09
C LYS A 75 10.34 -4.70 -7.01
N VAL A 76 10.49 -5.93 -7.50
CA VAL A 76 9.41 -6.92 -7.50
C VAL A 76 9.62 -7.96 -6.40
N HIS A 77 8.55 -8.29 -5.67
CA HIS A 77 8.53 -9.25 -4.57
C HIS A 77 7.51 -10.35 -4.84
N ASP A 78 7.96 -11.60 -4.87
CA ASP A 78 7.13 -12.78 -5.14
C ASP A 78 6.80 -13.52 -3.85
N TRP A 79 5.61 -13.28 -3.30
CA TRP A 79 5.14 -13.85 -2.03
C TRP A 79 3.78 -14.53 -2.17
N PRO A 80 3.68 -15.60 -2.97
CA PRO A 80 2.42 -16.32 -3.16
C PRO A 80 1.96 -16.98 -1.86
N PHE A 81 0.64 -16.99 -1.66
CA PHE A 81 -0.02 -17.83 -0.66
C PHE A 81 -1.37 -18.33 -1.18
N PRO A 82 -1.96 -19.39 -0.58
CA PRO A 82 -3.15 -20.05 -1.14
C PRO A 82 -4.33 -19.11 -1.36
N ASP A 83 -5.04 -19.28 -2.48
CA ASP A 83 -6.21 -18.47 -2.79
C ASP A 83 -7.33 -18.68 -1.77
N GLY A 84 -8.03 -17.60 -1.44
CA GLY A 84 -9.02 -17.56 -0.36
C GLY A 84 -8.48 -17.80 1.06
N GLY A 85 -7.19 -18.13 1.22
CA GLY A 85 -6.54 -18.38 2.50
C GLY A 85 -5.98 -17.14 3.18
N ILE A 86 -5.19 -17.38 4.23
CA ILE A 86 -4.49 -16.37 5.02
C ILE A 86 -2.97 -16.44 4.77
N PRO A 87 -2.25 -15.32 4.89
CA PRO A 87 -0.79 -15.31 4.74
C PRO A 87 -0.10 -16.01 5.93
N ALA A 88 1.01 -16.69 5.66
CA ALA A 88 1.84 -17.29 6.71
C ALA A 88 2.53 -16.19 7.56
N PRO A 89 2.83 -16.45 8.86
CA PRO A 89 3.48 -15.45 9.72
C PRO A 89 4.80 -14.88 9.18
N SER A 90 5.60 -15.70 8.49
CA SER A 90 6.85 -15.26 7.84
C SER A 90 6.60 -14.27 6.70
N LEU A 91 5.54 -14.49 5.91
CA LEU A 91 5.13 -13.59 4.85
C LEU A 91 4.64 -12.26 5.43
N ILE A 92 3.82 -12.31 6.48
CA ILE A 92 3.37 -11.10 7.20
C ILE A 92 4.56 -10.29 7.71
N LYS A 93 5.57 -10.96 8.29
CA LYS A 93 6.79 -10.30 8.74
C LYS A 93 7.51 -9.60 7.57
N ASN A 94 7.75 -10.29 6.46
CA ASN A 94 8.41 -9.71 5.28
C ASN A 94 7.63 -8.51 4.73
N TRP A 95 6.31 -8.62 4.66
CA TRP A 95 5.42 -7.55 4.25
C TRP A 95 5.54 -6.33 5.18
N LEU A 96 5.46 -6.51 6.49
CA LEU A 96 5.56 -5.41 7.45
C LEU A 96 6.95 -4.77 7.48
N ASP A 97 8.01 -5.53 7.26
CA ASP A 97 9.36 -5.00 7.14
C ASP A 97 9.51 -4.13 5.88
N LEU A 98 8.92 -4.55 4.75
CA LEU A 98 8.85 -3.73 3.53
C LEU A 98 8.01 -2.45 3.73
N VAL A 99 6.85 -2.55 4.37
CA VAL A 99 5.99 -1.39 4.68
C VAL A 99 6.76 -0.36 5.51
N LYS A 100 7.51 -0.81 6.52
CA LYS A 100 8.34 0.07 7.35
C LYS A 100 9.41 0.77 6.52
N SER A 101 10.13 0.06 5.64
CA SER A 101 11.18 0.67 4.83
C SER A 101 10.66 1.73 3.85
N CYS A 102 9.44 1.56 3.32
CA CYS A 102 8.83 2.57 2.43
C CYS A 102 8.15 3.72 3.21
N SER A 103 7.80 3.52 4.48
CA SER A 103 7.17 4.55 5.32
C SER A 103 8.14 5.55 5.93
N THR A 104 9.44 5.21 5.97
CA THR A 104 10.47 6.15 6.41
C THR A 104 10.69 7.19 5.31
N PRO A 105 10.69 8.50 5.62
CA PRO A 105 11.01 9.51 4.63
C PRO A 105 12.41 9.24 4.08
N SER A 106 12.49 8.80 2.83
CA SER A 106 13.70 8.98 2.06
C SER A 106 13.90 10.49 1.93
N GLY A 107 15.13 10.98 2.06
CA GLY A 107 15.43 12.40 1.87
C GLY A 107 15.28 12.85 0.41
N ASP A 108 14.54 12.10 -0.40
CA ASP A 108 14.39 12.24 -1.83
C ASP A 108 13.25 13.21 -2.15
N GLU A 109 13.43 13.99 -3.22
CA GLU A 109 12.52 15.05 -3.66
C GLU A 109 11.18 14.50 -4.22
N ASP A 110 11.11 13.20 -4.52
CA ASP A 110 9.98 12.55 -5.22
C ASP A 110 8.80 12.17 -4.30
N GLY A 111 8.89 12.50 -3.01
CA GLY A 111 7.81 12.31 -2.04
C GLY A 111 7.67 10.86 -1.53
N PRO A 112 6.60 10.55 -0.78
CA PRO A 112 6.44 9.27 -0.10
C PRO A 112 6.31 8.10 -1.09
N GLU A 113 6.99 6.99 -0.83
CA GLU A 113 6.93 5.80 -1.68
C GLU A 113 5.57 5.09 -1.63
N THR A 114 5.16 4.48 -2.74
CA THR A 114 3.96 3.64 -2.83
C THR A 114 4.31 2.18 -3.11
N ILE A 115 3.66 1.26 -2.40
CA ILE A 115 3.76 -0.18 -2.68
C ILE A 115 2.54 -0.62 -3.49
N ALA A 116 2.77 -1.08 -4.72
CA ALA A 116 1.77 -1.78 -5.50
C ALA A 116 1.67 -3.25 -5.07
N ILE A 117 0.46 -3.78 -4.98
CA ILE A 117 0.21 -5.16 -4.59
C ILE A 117 -0.94 -5.75 -5.40
N HIS A 118 -0.75 -6.98 -5.90
CA HIS A 118 -1.76 -7.66 -6.69
C HIS A 118 -1.80 -9.16 -6.45
N CYS A 119 -2.97 -9.73 -6.76
CA CYS A 119 -3.23 -11.16 -6.86
C CYS A 119 -3.64 -11.44 -8.31
N VAL A 120 -4.84 -11.97 -8.57
CA VAL A 120 -5.46 -12.10 -9.90
C VAL A 120 -6.41 -10.93 -10.16
N ALA A 121 -7.58 -10.89 -9.50
CA ALA A 121 -8.53 -9.77 -9.56
C ALA A 121 -8.35 -8.74 -8.41
N GLY A 122 -7.28 -8.88 -7.62
CA GLY A 122 -7.02 -7.97 -6.50
C GLY A 122 -8.11 -7.92 -5.41
N LEU A 123 -8.98 -8.93 -5.30
CA LEU A 123 -10.13 -8.93 -4.35
C LEU A 123 -9.88 -9.69 -3.04
N GLY A 124 -9.04 -10.72 -3.04
CA GLY A 124 -8.80 -11.57 -1.85
C GLY A 124 -7.46 -11.28 -1.18
N ARG A 125 -6.42 -11.97 -1.66
CA ARG A 125 -5.08 -12.03 -1.05
C ARG A 125 -4.42 -10.66 -0.83
N ALA A 126 -4.45 -9.79 -1.85
CA ALA A 126 -3.78 -8.49 -1.80
C ALA A 126 -4.41 -7.54 -0.73
N PRO A 127 -5.75 -7.35 -0.70
CA PRO A 127 -6.41 -6.62 0.39
C PRO A 127 -6.05 -7.08 1.81
N VAL A 128 -5.84 -8.38 2.06
CA VAL A 128 -5.51 -8.91 3.39
C VAL A 128 -4.19 -8.34 3.91
N LEU A 129 -3.14 -8.28 3.09
CA LEU A 129 -1.86 -7.70 3.52
C LEU A 129 -1.98 -6.20 3.76
N VAL A 130 -2.71 -5.48 2.91
CA VAL A 130 -2.97 -4.04 3.12
C VAL A 130 -3.72 -3.82 4.43
N ALA A 131 -4.75 -4.62 4.73
CA ALA A 131 -5.48 -4.53 5.99
C ALA A 131 -4.57 -4.75 7.21
N ILE A 132 -3.72 -5.77 7.18
CA ILE A 132 -2.74 -6.02 8.24
C ILE A 132 -1.82 -4.80 8.45
N ALA A 133 -1.34 -4.17 7.37
CA ALA A 133 -0.51 -2.97 7.49
C ALA A 133 -1.27 -1.82 8.15
N LEU A 134 -2.53 -1.59 7.78
CA LEU A 134 -3.38 -0.55 8.40
C LEU A 134 -3.60 -0.83 9.89
N ILE A 135 -3.86 -2.09 10.26
CA ILE A 135 -4.08 -2.51 11.64
C ILE A 135 -2.81 -2.30 12.47
N GLU A 136 -1.66 -2.73 11.98
CA GLU A 136 -0.36 -2.49 12.61
C GLU A 136 -0.07 -0.99 12.76
N HIS A 137 -0.57 -0.14 11.85
CA HIS A 137 -0.45 1.32 11.93
C HIS A 137 -1.52 2.03 12.78
N GLY A 138 -2.35 1.27 13.49
CA GLY A 138 -3.28 1.81 14.49
C GLY A 138 -4.75 1.80 14.11
N MET A 139 -5.11 1.33 12.92
CA MET A 139 -6.52 1.12 12.56
C MET A 139 -7.08 -0.12 13.31
N ASP A 140 -8.36 -0.11 13.64
CA ASP A 140 -9.07 -1.31 14.09
C ASP A 140 -9.40 -2.22 12.89
N ALA A 141 -9.56 -3.52 13.16
CA ALA A 141 -9.74 -4.52 12.11
C ALA A 141 -10.99 -4.26 11.25
N LEU A 142 -12.13 -3.96 11.90
CA LEU A 142 -13.38 -3.67 11.20
C LEU A 142 -13.25 -2.44 10.31
N SER A 143 -12.71 -1.33 10.82
CA SER A 143 -12.49 -0.13 10.03
C SER A 143 -11.51 -0.35 8.89
N ALA A 144 -10.49 -1.21 9.05
CA ALA A 144 -9.57 -1.56 7.97
C ALA A 144 -10.28 -2.29 6.84
N VAL A 145 -11.11 -3.28 7.18
CA VAL A 145 -11.94 -4.01 6.21
C VAL A 145 -12.88 -3.06 5.47
N GLU A 146 -13.62 -2.22 6.20
CA GLU A 146 -14.56 -1.26 5.61
C GLU A 146 -13.85 -0.21 4.74
N TYR A 147 -12.72 0.30 5.20
CA TYR A 147 -11.95 1.31 4.47
C TYR A 147 -11.48 0.77 3.13
N ILE A 148 -10.95 -0.45 3.10
CA ILE A 148 -10.52 -1.10 1.86
C ILE A 148 -11.73 -1.41 0.98
N ARG A 149 -12.85 -1.90 1.52
CA ARG A 149 -14.08 -2.15 0.73
C ARG A 149 -14.66 -0.91 0.07
N ARG A 150 -14.58 0.26 0.73
CA ARG A 150 -14.97 1.55 0.13
C ARG A 150 -14.10 1.91 -1.09
N LYS A 151 -12.85 1.45 -1.12
CA LYS A 151 -11.89 1.71 -2.21
C LYS A 151 -11.89 0.61 -3.28
N ARG A 152 -12.19 -0.64 -2.89
CA ARG A 152 -12.24 -1.81 -3.76
C ARG A 152 -13.41 -2.71 -3.35
N HIS A 153 -14.53 -2.54 -4.04
CA HIS A 153 -15.74 -3.31 -3.78
C HIS A 153 -15.49 -4.81 -3.93
N GLY A 154 -16.08 -5.63 -3.06
CA GLY A 154 -15.89 -7.08 -3.06
C GLY A 154 -14.58 -7.57 -2.44
N ALA A 155 -13.80 -6.69 -1.80
CA ALA A 155 -12.63 -7.10 -1.05
C ALA A 155 -13.00 -8.04 0.12
N PHE A 156 -12.16 -9.05 0.32
CA PHE A 156 -12.20 -10.09 1.36
C PHE A 156 -13.36 -11.10 1.23
N ASN A 157 -13.02 -12.37 1.45
CA ASN A 157 -14.02 -13.40 1.78
C ASN A 157 -14.25 -13.48 3.31
N ASN A 158 -15.24 -14.27 3.74
CA ASN A 158 -15.59 -14.39 5.17
C ASN A 158 -14.43 -14.92 6.02
N HIS A 159 -13.73 -15.96 5.55
CA HIS A 159 -12.59 -16.54 6.27
C HIS A 159 -11.47 -15.51 6.53
N GLN A 160 -11.23 -14.61 5.58
CA GLN A 160 -10.25 -13.54 5.70
C GLN A 160 -10.71 -12.44 6.68
N ILE A 161 -12.00 -12.13 6.73
CA ILE A 161 -12.55 -11.17 7.69
C ILE A 161 -12.42 -11.71 9.11
N GLU A 162 -12.78 -12.97 9.34
CA GLU A 162 -12.64 -13.66 10.63
C GLU A 162 -11.17 -13.67 11.10
N TYR A 163 -10.25 -13.92 10.17
CA TYR A 163 -8.82 -13.82 10.45
C TYR A 163 -8.39 -12.41 10.86
N LEU A 164 -8.83 -11.38 10.12
CA LEU A 164 -8.49 -9.99 10.42
C LEU A 164 -9.08 -9.51 11.76
N ASP A 165 -10.31 -9.94 12.09
CA ASP A 165 -10.97 -9.62 13.36
C ASP A 165 -10.23 -10.21 14.56
N SER A 166 -9.69 -11.43 14.40
CA SER A 166 -8.87 -12.10 15.41
C SER A 166 -7.38 -11.74 15.36
N TYR A 167 -6.94 -10.94 14.37
CA TYR A 167 -5.53 -10.58 14.19
C TYR A 167 -5.03 -9.72 15.36
N LYS A 168 -4.04 -10.25 16.08
CA LYS A 168 -3.36 -9.53 17.16
C LYS A 168 -2.10 -8.88 16.63
N LYS A 169 -1.98 -7.56 16.83
CA LYS A 169 -0.78 -6.80 16.48
C LYS A 169 0.45 -7.50 17.06
N GLY A 170 1.47 -7.70 16.24
CA GLY A 170 2.71 -8.29 16.70
C GLY A 170 3.34 -7.42 17.79
N LYS A 171 3.90 -8.03 18.85
CA LYS A 171 4.83 -7.33 19.78
C LYS A 171 6.14 -7.03 19.06
N THR A 172 6.11 -6.26 17.98
CA THR A 172 7.31 -5.94 17.23
C THR A 172 7.98 -4.74 17.91
N GLN A 173 9.17 -4.99 18.45
CA GLN A 173 10.13 -3.97 18.88
C GLN A 173 10.18 -2.83 17.83
N GLY A 174 9.77 -1.61 18.20
CA GLY A 174 10.10 -0.41 17.43
C GLY A 174 9.01 0.30 16.62
N PHE A 175 7.72 0.16 16.91
CA PHE A 175 6.73 1.19 16.52
C PHE A 175 6.61 2.29 17.57
N ARG A 176 7.75 2.84 18.04
CA ARG A 176 7.74 4.09 18.81
C ARG A 176 7.64 5.23 17.80
N ILE A 177 6.40 5.54 17.41
CA ILE A 177 6.08 6.81 16.75
C ILE A 177 6.72 7.91 17.61
N SER A 178 7.64 8.68 17.03
CA SER A 178 8.30 9.78 17.72
C SER A 178 7.31 10.92 17.92
N PHE A 179 6.46 10.80 18.95
CA PHE A 179 5.50 11.81 19.40
C PHE A 179 6.16 13.16 19.72
N ASN A 180 7.49 13.21 19.87
CA ASN A 180 8.24 14.43 20.17
C ASN A 180 8.36 15.40 18.98
N LYS A 181 8.05 14.99 17.74
CA LYS A 181 8.17 15.88 16.57
C LYS A 181 6.91 16.69 16.26
N MET A 182 5.78 16.42 16.93
CA MET A 182 4.49 17.07 16.65
C MET A 182 4.18 18.29 17.54
N PHE A 183 4.93 18.51 18.63
CA PHE A 183 4.71 19.66 19.53
C PHE A 183 5.74 20.80 19.38
N LYS A 184 6.75 20.66 18.51
CA LYS A 184 7.79 21.68 18.31
C LYS A 184 7.44 22.79 17.31
N PHE A 185 6.26 22.75 16.69
CA PHE A 185 5.83 23.76 15.70
C PHE A 185 4.75 24.74 16.20
N HIS A 186 4.46 24.80 17.51
CA HIS A 186 3.44 25.71 18.04
C HIS A 186 3.93 26.70 19.11
N LYS A 187 5.22 27.02 19.16
CA LYS A 187 5.72 28.10 20.04
C LYS A 187 6.74 28.99 19.34
N LYS A 188 6.26 29.86 18.46
CA LYS A 188 6.97 31.12 18.10
C LYS A 188 6.02 32.14 17.45
N ILE A 189 4.99 32.57 18.19
CA ILE A 189 4.36 33.88 17.99
C ILE A 189 4.03 34.44 19.38
N GLU A 190 4.99 35.15 19.98
CA GLU A 190 4.78 36.27 20.93
C GLU A 190 5.96 37.23 20.66
N VAL A 191 5.78 38.14 19.71
CA VAL A 191 5.65 39.61 19.88
C VAL A 191 6.75 40.22 20.76
N GLY A 192 7.67 40.92 20.10
CA GLY A 192 8.36 42.09 20.68
C GLY A 192 7.67 43.36 20.21
#